data_AF-A0A3M1IGX3-F1
#
_entry.id   AF-A0A3M1IGX3-F1
#
_cell.length_a   1.000
_cell.length_b   1.000
_cell.length_c   1.000
_cell.angle_alpha   90.00
_cell.angle_beta   90.00
_cell.angle_gamma   90.00
#
_symmetry.space_group_name_H-M   'P 1'
#
loop_
_entity.id
_entity.type
_entity.pdbx_description
1 polymer ?
#
loop_
_entity_poly.entity_id
_entity_poly.type
_entity_poly.pdbx_seq_one_letter_code
_entity_poly.pdbx_strand_id
1 'polypeptide(L)'
;MVLDETVFEKFYKEVLNEYGHSFPILPGIRVPSSSKQLKRMKDKFGIRVSKKLMKEMIAAEEAGKNPKEIGIRWAVEFTQFVRKLGIRGVHFFIMNDVESAILVKKRLSF
;
A
#
# COMPACT_ATOMS: atom_id res chain seq x y z
N MET A 1 2.86 5.36 7.22
CA MET A 1 2.34 4.24 6.39
C MET A 1 1.47 4.82 5.29
N VAL A 2 1.57 4.29 4.08
CA VAL A 2 0.88 4.83 2.89
C VAL A 2 -0.16 3.83 2.37
N LEU A 3 -1.34 4.32 2.00
CA LEU A 3 -2.46 3.55 1.43
C LEU A 3 -3.11 4.25 0.22
N ASP A 4 -2.39 5.19 -0.39
CA ASP A 4 -2.83 5.96 -1.55
C ASP A 4 -1.59 6.34 -2.38
N GLU A 5 -1.53 5.90 -3.64
CA GLU A 5 -0.38 6.11 -4.51
C GLU A 5 -0.15 7.60 -4.76
N THR A 6 -1.23 8.36 -4.94
CA THR A 6 -1.19 9.79 -5.28
C THR A 6 -0.62 10.63 -4.15
N VAL A 7 -0.90 10.23 -2.90
CA VAL A 7 -0.35 10.90 -1.71
C VAL A 7 1.15 10.66 -1.62
N PHE A 8 1.60 9.43 -1.86
CA PHE A 8 3.02 9.12 -1.86
C PHE A 8 3.76 9.83 -3.00
N GLU A 9 3.20 9.83 -4.21
CA GLU A 9 3.81 10.48 -5.37
C GLU A 9 4.04 11.97 -5.13
N LYS A 10 3.02 12.64 -4.59
CA LYS A 10 3.10 14.06 -4.25
C LYS A 10 4.22 14.31 -3.24
N PHE A 11 4.21 13.57 -2.13
CA PHE A 11 5.25 13.66 -1.11
C PHE A 11 6.65 13.41 -1.69
N TYR A 12 6.80 12.37 -2.50
CA TYR A 12 8.08 12.01 -3.11
C TYR A 12 8.61 13.13 -4.01
N LYS A 13 7.75 13.70 -4.87
CA LYS A 13 8.11 14.84 -5.74
C LYS A 13 8.50 16.08 -4.95
N GLU A 14 7.78 16.40 -3.87
CA GLU A 14 8.10 17.54 -3.00
C GLU A 14 9.48 17.37 -2.35
N VAL A 15 9.77 16.19 -1.81
CA VAL A 15 11.08 15.91 -1.19
C VAL A 15 12.20 15.95 -2.23
N LEU A 16 11.99 15.38 -3.42
CA LEU A 16 12.99 15.44 -4.49
C LEU A 16 13.27 16.88 -4.97
N ASN A 17 12.24 17.74 -5.00
CA ASN A 17 12.40 19.13 -5.38
C ASN A 17 13.23 19.93 -4.36
N GLU A 18 13.08 19.63 -3.08
CA GLU A 18 13.75 20.38 -2.00
C GLU A 18 15.15 19.81 -1.66
N TYR A 19 15.29 18.49 -1.64
CA TYR A 19 16.50 17.81 -1.15
C TYR A 19 17.24 17.00 -2.22
N GLY A 20 16.72 16.94 -3.44
CA GLY A 20 17.24 16.06 -4.48
C GLY A 20 17.21 14.59 -4.05
N HIS A 21 18.25 13.84 -4.41
CA HIS A 21 18.39 12.41 -4.10
C HIS A 21 19.38 12.16 -2.95
N SER A 22 19.54 13.13 -2.04
CA SER A 22 20.56 13.11 -0.98
C SER A 22 20.37 11.95 0.02
N PHE A 23 19.17 11.37 0.10
CA PHE A 23 18.86 10.23 0.95
C PHE A 23 17.76 9.35 0.33
N PRO A 24 17.74 8.03 0.63
CA PRO A 24 16.70 7.15 0.14
C PRO A 24 15.38 7.35 0.89
N ILE A 25 14.27 7.32 0.17
CA ILE A 25 12.91 7.36 0.73
C ILE A 25 12.29 5.98 0.57
N LEU A 26 11.98 5.33 1.70
CA LEU A 26 11.40 3.99 1.70
C LEU A 26 9.92 4.04 2.11
N PRO A 27 8.96 3.83 1.19
CA PRO A 27 7.54 3.81 1.55
C PRO A 27 7.23 2.60 2.43
N GLY A 28 6.58 2.86 3.57
CA GLY A 28 6.06 1.81 4.44
C GLY A 28 4.58 1.53 4.16
N ILE A 29 4.23 0.29 3.80
CA ILE A 29 2.85 -0.15 3.55
C ILE A 29 2.49 -1.37 4.41
N ARG A 30 1.19 -1.56 4.64
CA ARG A 30 0.62 -2.78 5.20
C ARG A 30 -0.30 -3.38 4.15
N VAL A 31 -0.26 -4.70 3.97
CA VAL A 31 -1.22 -5.39 3.09
C VAL A 31 -2.63 -5.24 3.69
N PRO A 32 -3.56 -4.56 2.98
CA PRO A 32 -4.93 -4.41 3.45
C PRO A 32 -5.63 -5.77 3.57
N SER A 33 -6.40 -6.01 4.62
CA SER A 33 -7.12 -7.28 4.78
C SER A 33 -8.64 -7.15 4.80
N SER A 34 -9.18 -5.96 5.00
CA SER A 34 -10.63 -5.69 5.02
C SER A 34 -10.93 -4.19 4.99
N SER A 35 -12.17 -3.83 4.63
CA SER A 35 -12.65 -2.43 4.68
C SER A 35 -12.63 -1.87 6.11
N LYS A 36 -12.99 -2.70 7.10
CA LYS A 36 -12.95 -2.36 8.52
C LYS A 36 -11.53 -2.06 9.00
N GLN A 37 -10.54 -2.82 8.54
CA GLN A 37 -9.14 -2.56 8.86
C GLN A 37 -8.69 -1.21 8.29
N LEU A 38 -9.02 -0.93 7.03
CA LEU A 38 -8.70 0.34 6.37
C LEU A 38 -9.33 1.53 7.09
N LYS A 39 -10.61 1.42 7.47
CA LYS A 39 -11.31 2.46 8.24
C LYS A 39 -10.61 2.71 9.58
N ARG A 40 -10.30 1.65 10.33
CA ARG A 40 -9.58 1.78 11.61
C ARG A 40 -8.20 2.42 11.42
N MET A 41 -7.47 2.09 10.36
CA MET A 41 -6.16 2.68 10.08
C MET A 41 -6.28 4.16 9.75
N LYS A 42 -7.27 4.56 8.95
CA LYS A 42 -7.59 5.96 8.67
C LYS A 42 -7.88 6.72 9.97
N ASP A 43 -8.78 6.20 10.80
CA ASP A 43 -9.24 6.87 12.01
C ASP A 43 -8.13 6.98 13.07
N LYS A 44 -7.31 5.92 13.23
CA LYS A 44 -6.24 5.88 14.24
C LYS A 44 -5.00 6.67 13.85
N PHE A 45 -4.61 6.65 12.57
CA PHE A 45 -3.35 7.23 12.11
C PHE A 45 -3.51 8.52 11.29
N GLY A 46 -4.74 8.98 11.06
CA GLY A 46 -5.01 10.15 10.22
C GLY A 46 -4.58 9.99 8.76
N ILE A 47 -4.34 8.76 8.31
CA ILE A 47 -3.82 8.50 6.96
C ILE A 47 -4.94 8.52 5.92
N ARG A 48 -4.61 8.98 4.73
CA ARG A 48 -5.50 8.88 3.58
C ARG A 48 -5.48 7.45 3.02
N VAL A 49 -6.68 6.96 2.70
CA VAL A 49 -6.91 5.67 2.04
C VAL A 49 -7.46 5.94 0.65
N SER A 50 -6.91 5.28 -0.37
CA SER A 50 -7.43 5.36 -1.74
C SER A 50 -8.93 5.02 -1.78
N LYS A 51 -9.72 5.91 -2.39
CA LYS A 51 -11.16 5.68 -2.59
C LYS A 51 -11.43 4.41 -3.40
N LYS A 52 -10.57 4.15 -4.40
CA LYS A 52 -10.64 2.95 -5.24
C LYS A 52 -10.46 1.70 -4.40
N LEU A 53 -9.38 1.64 -3.60
CA LEU A 53 -9.11 0.52 -2.71
C LEU A 53 -10.26 0.26 -1.71
N MET A 54 -10.76 1.32 -1.07
CA MET A 54 -11.87 1.20 -0.12
C MET A 54 -13.14 0.66 -0.81
N LYS A 55 -13.48 1.17 -1.99
CA LYS A 55 -14.67 0.74 -2.75
C LYS A 55 -14.57 -0.72 -3.18
N GLU A 56 -13.41 -1.14 -3.69
CA GLU A 56 -13.18 -2.53 -4.09
C GLU A 56 -13.32 -3.49 -2.91
N MET A 57 -12.76 -3.13 -1.74
CA MET A 57 -12.87 -3.92 -0.52
C MET A 57 -14.32 -4.09 -0.06
N ILE A 58 -15.08 -2.99 0.00
CA ILE A 58 -16.49 -3.02 0.41
C ILE A 58 -17.29 -3.91 -0.56
N ALA A 59 -17.12 -3.72 -1.86
CA ALA A 59 -17.87 -4.49 -2.87
C ALA A 59 -17.57 -6.00 -2.81
N ALA A 60 -16.33 -6.39 -2.51
CA ALA A 60 -15.99 -7.80 -2.33
C ALA A 60 -16.62 -8.40 -1.07
N GLU A 61 -16.60 -7.66 0.04
CA GLU A 61 -17.22 -8.09 1.29
C GLU A 61 -18.74 -8.23 1.14
N GLU A 62 -19.40 -7.26 0.50
CA GLU A 62 -20.85 -7.31 0.19
C GLU A 62 -21.22 -8.49 -0.72
N ALA A 63 -20.33 -8.89 -1.64
CA ALA A 63 -20.50 -10.05 -2.50
C ALA A 63 -20.11 -11.38 -1.83
N GLY A 64 -19.78 -11.39 -0.53
CA GLY A 64 -19.35 -12.59 0.20
C GLY A 64 -17.98 -13.14 -0.22
N LYS A 65 -17.16 -12.34 -0.91
CA LYS A 65 -15.82 -12.71 -1.37
C LYS A 65 -14.77 -12.36 -0.32
N ASN A 66 -13.62 -13.03 -0.37
CA ASN A 66 -12.50 -12.74 0.50
C ASN A 66 -11.79 -11.41 0.09
N PRO A 67 -11.84 -10.34 0.91
CA PRO A 67 -11.19 -9.06 0.62
C PRO A 67 -9.64 -9.14 0.59
N LYS A 68 -9.03 -10.17 1.19
CA LYS A 68 -7.57 -10.32 1.30
C LYS A 68 -6.89 -10.32 -0.08
N GLU A 69 -7.53 -10.90 -1.09
CA GLU A 69 -7.01 -10.94 -2.47
C GLU A 69 -6.87 -9.53 -3.08
N ILE A 70 -7.82 -8.63 -2.80
CA ILE A 70 -7.76 -7.23 -3.24
C ILE A 70 -6.57 -6.53 -2.60
N GLY A 71 -6.34 -6.77 -1.30
CA GLY A 71 -5.22 -6.19 -0.59
C GLY A 71 -3.86 -6.67 -1.09
N ILE A 72 -3.74 -7.97 -1.40
CA ILE A 72 -2.53 -8.54 -1.99
C ILE A 72 -2.28 -7.93 -3.38
N ARG A 73 -3.31 -7.89 -4.24
CA ARG A 73 -3.22 -7.24 -5.55
C ARG A 73 -2.79 -5.78 -5.42
N TRP A 74 -3.43 -5.03 -4.54
CA TRP A 74 -3.10 -3.62 -4.31
C TRP A 74 -1.65 -3.43 -3.84
N ALA A 75 -1.17 -4.27 -2.92
CA ALA A 75 0.20 -4.18 -2.44
C ALA A 75 1.24 -4.50 -3.54
N VAL A 76 0.93 -5.44 -4.44
CA VAL A 76 1.75 -5.72 -5.64
C VAL A 76 1.75 -4.51 -6.58
N GLU A 77 0.58 -3.96 -6.90
CA GLU A 77 0.43 -2.78 -7.77
C GLU A 77 1.16 -1.56 -7.20
N PHE A 78 1.02 -1.29 -5.90
CA PHE A 78 1.73 -0.21 -5.20
C PHE A 78 3.26 -0.40 -5.28
N THR A 79 3.73 -1.63 -5.06
CA THR A 79 5.17 -1.94 -5.13
C THR A 79 5.72 -1.74 -6.55
N GLN A 80 4.97 -2.14 -7.57
CA GLN A 80 5.33 -1.88 -8.97
C GLN A 80 5.31 -0.38 -9.29
N PHE A 81 4.33 0.36 -8.77
CA PHE A 81 4.21 1.80 -8.92
C PHE A 81 5.46 2.52 -8.38
N VAL A 82 5.86 2.26 -7.13
CA VAL A 82 7.04 2.92 -6.56
C VAL A 82 8.33 2.50 -7.26
N ARG A 83 8.41 1.28 -7.79
CA ARG A 83 9.55 0.83 -8.60
C ARG A 83 9.67 1.64 -9.90
N LYS A 84 8.55 1.99 -10.54
CA LYS A 84 8.52 2.88 -11.72
C LYS A 84 8.99 4.31 -11.39
N LEU A 85 8.87 4.74 -10.13
CA LEU A 85 9.42 6.01 -9.65
C LEU A 85 10.94 5.96 -9.36
N GLY A 86 11.60 4.82 -9.62
CA GLY A 86 13.03 4.62 -9.36
C GLY A 86 13.37 4.19 -7.93
N ILE A 87 12.36 3.94 -7.08
CA ILE A 87 12.56 3.54 -5.69
C ILE A 87 12.87 2.04 -5.63
N ARG A 88 13.93 1.68 -4.89
CA ARG A 88 14.50 0.32 -4.89
C ARG A 88 13.83 -0.65 -3.90
N GLY A 89 12.87 -0.21 -3.09
CA GLY A 89 12.25 -1.08 -2.10
C GLY A 89 10.97 -0.53 -1.48
N VAL A 90 10.32 -1.39 -0.69
CA VAL A 90 9.12 -1.07 0.10
C VAL A 90 9.27 -1.73 1.46
N HIS A 91 8.92 -1.03 2.53
CA HIS A 91 8.87 -1.60 3.88
C HIS A 91 7.47 -2.16 4.17
N PHE A 92 7.37 -3.46 4.45
CA PHE A 92 6.10 -4.12 4.76
C PHE A 92 5.87 -4.24 6.27
N PHE A 93 4.81 -3.63 6.78
CA PHE A 93 4.32 -3.85 8.13
C PHE A 93 3.50 -5.15 8.19
N ILE A 94 4.18 -6.27 8.45
CA ILE A 94 3.58 -7.61 8.46
C ILE A 94 2.63 -7.81 9.66
N MET A 95 2.92 -7.17 10.79
CA MET A 95 2.30 -7.48 12.08
C MET A 95 2.37 -8.99 12.35
N ASN A 96 1.24 -9.70 12.30
CA ASN A 96 1.14 -11.14 12.50
C ASN A 96 0.72 -11.91 11.23
N ASP A 97 0.52 -11.23 10.09
CA ASP A 97 0.02 -11.85 8.84
C ASP A 97 1.16 -12.07 7.84
N VAL A 98 2.00 -13.06 8.15
CA VAL A 98 3.16 -13.44 7.32
C VAL A 98 2.74 -13.97 5.96
N GLU A 99 1.60 -14.65 5.89
CA GLU A 99 1.08 -15.26 4.67
C GLU A 99 0.82 -14.22 3.57
N SER A 100 0.15 -13.11 3.89
CA SER A 100 -0.06 -12.00 2.95
C SER A 100 1.25 -11.48 2.36
N ALA A 101 2.26 -11.29 3.20
CA ALA A 101 3.56 -10.78 2.76
C ALA A 101 4.27 -11.76 1.83
N ILE A 102 4.20 -13.08 2.13
CA ILE A 102 4.75 -14.12 1.26
C ILE A 102 4.03 -14.12 -0.10
N LEU A 103 2.70 -14.00 -0.12
CA LEU A 103 1.93 -13.99 -1.37
C LEU A 103 2.27 -12.76 -2.23
N VAL A 104 2.40 -11.58 -1.62
CA VAL A 104 2.87 -10.38 -2.33
C VAL A 104 4.26 -10.62 -2.92
N LYS A 105 5.21 -11.14 -2.12
CA LYS A 105 6.56 -11.46 -2.60
C LYS A 105 6.54 -12.43 -3.78
N LYS A 106 5.76 -13.50 -3.71
CA LYS A 106 5.66 -14.51 -4.79
C LYS A 106 5.11 -13.93 -6.09
N ARG A 107 4.23 -12.93 -6.03
CA ARG A 107 3.63 -12.28 -7.21
C ARG A 107 4.49 -11.17 -7.79
N LEU A 108 5.46 -10.67 -7.02
CA LEU A 108 6.45 -9.74 -7.53
C LEU A 108 7.54 -10.56 -8.22
N SER A 109 7.66 -10.39 -9.54
CA SER A 109 8.81 -10.92 -10.30
C SER A 109 10.07 -10.19 -9.81
N PHE A 110 10.88 -10.92 -9.05
CA PHE A 110 12.27 -10.59 -8.73
C PHE A 110 13.19 -11.42 -9.62
#